data_AF-V4HL17-F1
#
_entry.id   AF-V4HL17-F1
#
_cell.length_a   1.000
_cell.length_b   1.000
_cell.length_c   1.000
_cell.angle_alpha   90.00
_cell.angle_beta   90.00
_cell.angle_gamma   90.00
#
_symmetry.space_group_name_H-M   'P 1'
#
loop_
_entity.id
_entity.type
_entity.pdbx_description
1 polymer ?
#
loop_
_entity_poly.entity_id
_entity_poly.type
_entity_poly.pdbx_seq_one_letter_code
_entity_poly.pdbx_strand_id
1 'polypeptide(L)'
;MHPVELTFYKLVSKEIELSTFESWVYSETALEQTLSSDDYLEIISINYKTASGLYEAQKVLSKYFSMGKYYDWSIRNALCKIIEKPNDVHKYVEQCYDLYCEGFGFMDNLGLGYGLGLTCSDDFNGKVDDFYPQIIEEAKRVMLWLDSGKIVITGHSGEYHGVEYNDNRSAKEKEPTGYKIQKKSDSIRF
;
A
#
# COMPACT_ATOMS: atom_id res chain seq x y z
N MET A 1 12.32 3.90 -10.64
CA MET A 1 12.53 2.99 -9.50
C MET A 1 13.52 1.92 -9.93
N HIS A 2 14.47 1.55 -9.07
CA HIS A 2 15.46 0.53 -9.41
C HIS A 2 14.78 -0.86 -9.50
N PRO A 3 15.17 -1.78 -10.41
CA PRO A 3 14.51 -3.09 -10.56
C PRO A 3 14.53 -3.95 -9.28
N VAL A 4 15.65 -3.92 -8.54
CA VAL A 4 15.80 -4.61 -7.25
C VAL A 4 14.88 -4.00 -6.19
N GLU A 5 14.77 -2.66 -6.16
CA GLU A 5 13.90 -1.91 -5.24
C GLU A 5 12.41 -2.25 -5.49
N LEU A 6 12.00 -2.26 -6.77
CA LEU A 6 10.63 -2.62 -7.14
C LEU A 6 10.28 -4.07 -6.78
N THR A 7 11.20 -5.02 -7.00
CA THR A 7 10.97 -6.43 -6.68
C THR A 7 10.86 -6.65 -5.18
N PHE A 8 11.69 -5.96 -4.40
CA PHE A 8 11.56 -5.91 -2.95
C PHE A 8 10.18 -5.36 -2.52
N TYR A 9 9.74 -4.25 -3.11
CA TYR A 9 8.44 -3.66 -2.76
C TYR A 9 7.27 -4.59 -3.06
N LYS A 10 7.31 -5.30 -4.19
CA LYS A 10 6.32 -6.32 -4.55
C LYS A 10 6.29 -7.49 -3.57
N LEU A 11 7.46 -7.90 -3.05
CA LEU A 11 7.52 -8.92 -2.00
C LEU A 11 6.84 -8.43 -0.71
N VAL A 12 7.18 -7.21 -0.27
CA VAL A 12 6.61 -6.63 0.96
C VAL A 12 5.10 -6.43 0.85
N SER A 13 4.61 -5.99 -0.32
CA SER A 13 3.18 -5.85 -0.59
C SER A 13 2.46 -7.16 -0.90
N LYS A 14 3.16 -8.31 -0.86
CA LYS A 14 2.63 -9.64 -1.19
C LYS A 14 2.06 -9.76 -2.61
N GLU A 15 2.53 -8.93 -3.55
CA GLU A 15 2.19 -9.07 -4.97
C GLU A 15 2.93 -10.24 -5.63
N ILE A 16 4.05 -10.65 -5.04
CA ILE A 16 4.78 -11.86 -5.43
C ILE A 16 4.92 -12.77 -4.22
N GLU A 17 4.84 -14.07 -4.48
CA GLU A 17 5.07 -15.10 -3.49
C GLU A 17 6.55 -15.17 -3.11
N LEU A 18 6.84 -15.59 -1.88
CA LEU A 18 8.21 -15.72 -1.37
C LEU A 18 9.06 -16.67 -2.23
N SER A 19 8.46 -17.72 -2.80
CA SER A 19 9.12 -18.65 -3.74
C SER A 19 9.45 -18.03 -5.09
N THR A 20 8.62 -17.09 -5.56
CA THR A 20 8.90 -16.32 -6.78
C THR A 20 10.07 -15.37 -6.54
N PHE A 21 10.09 -14.73 -5.36
CA PHE A 21 11.22 -13.91 -4.94
C PHE A 21 12.52 -14.72 -4.79
N GLU A 22 12.48 -15.91 -4.18
CA GLU A 22 13.63 -16.81 -4.09
C GLU A 22 14.21 -17.13 -5.48
N SER A 23 13.34 -17.50 -6.43
CA SER A 23 13.78 -17.79 -7.81
C SER A 23 14.42 -16.58 -8.48
N TRP A 24 13.90 -15.39 -8.22
CA TRP A 24 14.47 -14.14 -8.70
C TRP A 24 15.84 -13.85 -8.06
N VAL A 25 15.99 -14.05 -6.75
CA VAL A 25 17.28 -13.87 -6.04
C VAL A 25 18.39 -14.70 -6.69
N TYR A 26 18.12 -15.97 -7.02
CA TYR A 26 19.12 -16.85 -7.62
C TYR A 26 19.43 -16.56 -9.10
N SER A 27 18.62 -15.74 -9.77
CA SER A 27 18.80 -15.42 -11.20
C SER A 27 19.26 -13.98 -11.46
N GLU A 28 19.13 -13.08 -10.48
CA GLU A 28 19.41 -11.67 -10.65
C GLU A 28 20.85 -11.29 -10.28
N THR A 29 21.59 -10.78 -11.27
CA THR A 29 22.97 -10.31 -11.09
C THR A 29 23.05 -8.90 -10.50
N ALA A 30 21.99 -8.08 -10.62
CA ALA A 30 21.97 -6.72 -10.10
C ALA A 30 22.04 -6.66 -8.56
N LEU A 31 21.70 -7.75 -7.85
CA LEU A 31 21.82 -7.84 -6.40
C LEU A 31 23.27 -7.69 -5.93
N GLU A 32 24.23 -8.32 -6.62
CA GLU A 32 25.66 -8.25 -6.30
C GLU A 32 26.23 -6.84 -6.43
N GLN A 33 25.65 -6.02 -7.30
CA GLN A 33 26.07 -4.64 -7.53
C GLN A 33 25.39 -3.65 -6.57
N THR A 34 24.23 -4.03 -6.03
CA THR A 34 23.41 -3.15 -5.18
C THR A 34 23.73 -3.35 -3.70
N LEU A 35 24.03 -4.58 -3.31
CA LEU A 35 24.27 -4.98 -1.92
C LEU A 35 25.77 -5.06 -1.61
N SER A 36 26.13 -4.94 -0.34
CA SER A 36 27.45 -5.35 0.13
C SER A 36 27.63 -6.86 -0.05
N SER A 37 28.87 -7.33 -0.16
CA SER A 37 29.15 -8.76 -0.27
C SER A 37 28.55 -9.58 0.88
N ASP A 38 28.63 -9.07 2.11
CA ASP A 38 28.09 -9.75 3.29
C ASP A 38 26.55 -9.83 3.26
N ASP A 39 25.87 -8.72 2.91
CA ASP A 39 24.41 -8.70 2.82
C ASP A 39 23.89 -9.52 1.64
N TYR A 40 24.62 -9.55 0.52
CA TYR A 40 24.30 -10.43 -0.61
C TYR A 40 24.37 -11.90 -0.19
N LEU A 41 25.45 -12.30 0.50
CA LEU A 41 25.59 -13.66 1.03
C LEU A 41 24.49 -13.99 2.04
N GLU A 42 24.07 -13.03 2.88
CA GLU A 42 22.94 -13.20 3.79
C GLU A 42 21.65 -13.48 2.99
N ILE A 43 21.33 -12.65 1.98
CA ILE A 43 20.12 -12.82 1.13
C ILE A 43 20.04 -14.18 0.45
N ILE A 44 21.14 -14.66 -0.16
CA ILE A 44 21.13 -15.96 -0.85
C ILE A 44 21.09 -17.14 0.12
N SER A 45 21.43 -16.93 1.40
CA SER A 45 21.47 -17.98 2.43
C SER A 45 20.15 -18.12 3.20
N ILE A 46 19.18 -17.22 2.98
CA ILE A 46 17.87 -17.27 3.63
C ILE A 46 17.12 -18.55 3.24
N ASN A 47 16.48 -19.18 4.21
CA ASN A 47 15.56 -20.27 3.94
C ASN A 47 14.17 -19.74 3.59
N TYR A 48 13.93 -19.46 2.31
CA TYR A 48 12.66 -18.92 1.79
C TYR A 48 11.45 -19.87 1.93
N LYS A 49 11.65 -21.11 2.40
CA LYS A 49 10.56 -22.07 2.64
C LYS A 49 9.91 -21.89 4.01
N THR A 50 10.47 -21.06 4.89
CA THR A 50 9.91 -20.79 6.22
C THR A 50 9.13 -19.48 6.23
N ALA A 51 8.19 -19.36 7.17
CA ALA A 51 7.50 -18.09 7.41
C ALA A 51 8.45 -16.96 7.84
N SER A 52 9.60 -17.29 8.43
CA SER A 52 10.61 -16.30 8.82
C SER A 52 11.39 -15.73 7.64
N GLY A 53 11.46 -16.44 6.50
CA GLY A 53 12.24 -16.01 5.34
C GLY A 53 11.84 -14.64 4.81
N LEU A 54 10.54 -14.29 4.87
CA LEU A 54 10.07 -12.95 4.51
C LEU A 54 10.66 -11.87 5.43
N TYR A 55 10.61 -12.11 6.74
CA TYR A 55 11.14 -11.17 7.74
C TYR A 55 12.66 -11.00 7.60
N GLU A 56 13.38 -12.11 7.39
CA GLU A 56 14.83 -12.09 7.15
C GLU A 56 15.19 -11.29 5.90
N ALA A 57 14.48 -11.50 4.78
CA ALA A 57 14.70 -10.74 3.55
C ALA A 57 14.41 -9.25 3.75
N GLN A 58 13.31 -8.91 4.43
CA GLN A 58 12.96 -7.54 4.76
C GLN A 58 14.01 -6.86 5.63
N LYS A 59 14.53 -7.55 6.64
CA LYS A 59 15.55 -7.02 7.55
C LYS A 59 16.83 -6.65 6.82
N VAL A 60 17.25 -7.43 5.83
CA VAL A 60 18.46 -7.14 5.05
C VAL A 60 18.21 -6.03 4.05
N LEU A 61 17.14 -6.12 3.25
CA LEU A 61 16.89 -5.19 2.15
C LEU A 61 16.44 -3.80 2.60
N SER A 62 15.84 -3.68 3.80
CA SER A 62 15.49 -2.38 4.40
C SER A 62 16.71 -1.51 4.75
N LYS A 63 17.92 -2.08 4.78
CA LYS A 63 19.18 -1.30 4.88
C LYS A 63 19.46 -0.49 3.61
N TYR A 64 18.97 -0.94 2.46
CA TYR A 64 19.25 -0.39 1.13
C TYR A 64 18.08 0.38 0.54
N PHE A 65 16.85 -0.04 0.87
CA PHE A 65 15.63 0.53 0.30
C PHE A 65 14.79 1.19 1.38
N SER A 66 14.39 2.44 1.11
CA SER A 66 13.58 3.23 2.03
C SER A 66 12.17 2.66 2.13
N MET A 67 11.69 2.44 3.36
CA MET A 67 10.29 2.11 3.61
C MET A 67 9.35 3.27 3.28
N GLY A 68 9.80 4.52 3.38
CA GLY A 68 8.98 5.68 2.97
C GLY A 68 8.65 5.63 1.46
N LYS A 69 9.64 5.30 0.64
CA LYS A 69 9.43 5.06 -0.79
C LYS A 69 8.56 3.84 -1.09
N TYR A 70 8.68 2.77 -0.29
CA TYR A 70 7.77 1.62 -0.38
C TYR A 70 6.33 2.04 -0.18
N TYR A 71 6.03 2.79 0.88
CA TYR A 71 4.68 3.24 1.19
C TYR A 71 4.12 4.19 0.12
N ASP A 72 4.94 5.14 -0.37
CA ASP A 72 4.54 6.00 -1.49
C ASP A 72 4.18 5.17 -2.73
N TRP A 73 5.04 4.22 -3.11
CA TRP A 73 4.77 3.31 -4.21
C TRP A 73 3.50 2.48 -3.98
N SER A 74 3.36 1.87 -2.80
CA SER A 74 2.27 0.96 -2.45
C SER A 74 0.93 1.66 -2.49
N ILE A 75 0.83 2.86 -1.90
CA ILE A 75 -0.37 3.70 -1.95
C ILE A 75 -0.69 4.06 -3.40
N ARG A 76 0.28 4.58 -4.16
CA ARG A 76 0.06 4.94 -5.58
C ARG A 76 -0.40 3.76 -6.41
N ASN A 77 0.19 2.59 -6.20
CA ASN A 77 -0.16 1.37 -6.89
C ASN A 77 -1.60 0.95 -6.59
N ALA A 78 -2.01 0.94 -5.32
CA ALA A 78 -3.40 0.65 -4.93
C ALA A 78 -4.39 1.65 -5.57
N LEU A 79 -4.08 2.95 -5.53
CA LEU A 79 -4.91 3.99 -6.16
C LEU A 79 -5.04 3.78 -7.67
N CYS A 80 -3.95 3.49 -8.37
CA CYS A 80 -3.98 3.16 -9.79
C CYS A 80 -4.85 1.95 -10.07
N LYS A 81 -4.73 0.88 -9.27
CA LYS A 81 -5.54 -0.33 -9.44
C LYS A 81 -7.03 -0.07 -9.22
N ILE A 82 -7.39 0.78 -8.25
CA ILE A 82 -8.77 1.23 -8.07
C ILE A 82 -9.28 2.00 -9.30
N ILE A 83 -8.44 2.84 -9.90
CA ILE A 83 -8.83 3.61 -11.10
C ILE A 83 -8.95 2.69 -12.34
N GLU A 84 -8.05 1.73 -12.50
CA GLU A 84 -8.03 0.76 -13.61
C GLU A 84 -9.15 -0.29 -13.50
N LYS A 85 -9.58 -0.60 -12.28
CA LYS A 85 -10.61 -1.60 -11.95
C LYS A 85 -10.31 -3.01 -12.52
N PRO A 86 -9.21 -3.67 -12.12
CA PRO A 86 -8.97 -5.08 -12.47
C PRO A 86 -9.96 -6.01 -11.75
N ASN A 87 -9.98 -7.28 -12.13
CA ASN A 87 -10.92 -8.28 -11.57
C ASN A 87 -10.78 -8.47 -10.05
N ASP A 88 -9.60 -8.24 -9.49
CA ASP A 88 -9.29 -8.35 -8.06
C ASP A 88 -9.26 -7.00 -7.35
N VAL A 89 -9.96 -5.99 -7.89
CA VAL A 89 -9.96 -4.62 -7.36
C VAL A 89 -10.36 -4.53 -5.88
N HIS A 90 -11.19 -5.45 -5.39
CA HIS A 90 -11.59 -5.52 -3.97
C HIS A 90 -10.39 -5.54 -3.02
N LYS A 91 -9.31 -6.25 -3.38
CA LYS A 91 -8.09 -6.34 -2.56
C LYS A 91 -7.42 -4.99 -2.37
N TYR A 92 -7.39 -4.16 -3.41
CA TYR A 92 -6.77 -2.84 -3.35
C TYR A 92 -7.65 -1.82 -2.61
N VAL A 93 -8.98 -2.01 -2.63
CA VAL A 93 -9.91 -1.22 -1.82
C VAL A 93 -9.80 -1.61 -0.33
N GLU A 94 -9.67 -2.90 -0.02
CA GLU A 94 -9.38 -3.39 1.35
C GLU A 94 -8.02 -2.89 1.84
N GLN A 95 -6.99 -2.91 1.00
CA GLN A 95 -5.67 -2.38 1.33
C GLN A 95 -5.71 -0.92 1.78
N CYS A 96 -6.66 -0.11 1.27
CA CYS A 96 -6.83 1.27 1.74
C CYS A 96 -7.26 1.34 3.22
N TYR A 97 -8.01 0.35 3.71
CA TYR A 97 -8.36 0.23 5.13
C TYR A 97 -7.14 -0.17 5.96
N ASP A 98 -6.34 -1.12 5.50
CA ASP A 98 -5.09 -1.51 6.18
C ASP A 98 -4.14 -0.32 6.31
N LEU A 99 -3.94 0.44 5.22
CA LEU A 99 -3.13 1.65 5.22
C LEU A 99 -3.67 2.72 6.19
N TYR A 100 -4.99 2.88 6.28
CA TYR A 100 -5.59 3.76 7.28
C TYR A 100 -5.26 3.29 8.71
N CYS A 101 -5.39 1.99 8.99
CA CYS A 101 -5.06 1.39 10.28
C CYS A 101 -3.56 1.50 10.63
N GLU A 102 -2.68 1.51 9.63
CA GLU A 102 -1.23 1.74 9.78
C GLU A 102 -0.87 3.21 10.10
N GLY A 103 -1.86 4.11 10.11
CA GLY A 103 -1.70 5.50 10.51
C GLY A 103 -1.75 6.52 9.37
N PHE A 104 -1.97 6.09 8.13
CA PHE A 104 -2.15 7.01 6.99
C PHE A 104 -3.54 7.67 7.03
N GLY A 105 -3.74 8.60 7.97
CA GLY A 105 -5.02 9.27 8.20
C GLY A 105 -5.61 9.98 6.97
N PHE A 106 -4.80 10.39 5.98
CA PHE A 106 -5.33 10.92 4.71
C PHE A 106 -6.07 9.88 3.86
N MET A 107 -5.93 8.59 4.17
CA MET A 107 -6.67 7.49 3.56
C MET A 107 -8.08 7.33 4.12
N ASP A 108 -8.49 8.06 5.16
CA ASP A 108 -9.79 7.92 5.86
C ASP A 108 -10.98 7.72 4.90
N ASN A 109 -11.13 8.58 3.88
CA ASN A 109 -12.22 8.44 2.91
C ASN A 109 -12.19 7.10 2.16
N LEU A 110 -11.02 6.63 1.74
CA LEU A 110 -10.86 5.37 1.01
C LEU A 110 -10.94 4.17 1.96
N GLY A 111 -10.24 4.23 3.09
CA GLY A 111 -10.17 3.17 4.07
C GLY A 111 -11.48 2.96 4.83
N LEU A 112 -12.01 3.99 5.49
CA LEU A 112 -13.26 3.88 6.26
C LEU A 112 -14.51 4.04 5.39
N GLY A 113 -14.46 4.88 4.36
CA GLY A 113 -15.61 5.11 3.48
C GLY A 113 -15.92 3.95 2.53
N TYR A 114 -14.90 3.20 2.07
CA TYR A 114 -15.06 2.11 1.11
C TYR A 114 -14.44 0.79 1.60
N GLY A 115 -13.18 0.80 2.02
CA GLY A 115 -12.42 -0.40 2.43
C GLY A 115 -13.07 -1.18 3.57
N LEU A 116 -13.49 -0.50 4.64
CA LEU A 116 -14.17 -1.12 5.78
C LEU A 116 -15.42 -1.89 5.36
N GLY A 117 -16.19 -1.38 4.39
CA GLY A 117 -17.39 -2.03 3.89
C GLY A 117 -17.16 -3.41 3.23
N LEU A 118 -15.94 -3.65 2.76
CA LEU A 118 -15.52 -4.93 2.19
C LEU A 118 -15.05 -5.90 3.28
N THR A 119 -14.23 -5.44 4.23
CA THR A 119 -13.65 -6.30 5.28
C THR A 119 -14.65 -7.07 6.17
N CYS A 120 -15.93 -6.69 6.15
CA CYS A 120 -16.99 -7.32 6.95
C CYS A 120 -18.01 -8.12 6.12
N SER A 121 -17.71 -8.52 4.86
CA SER A 121 -18.69 -9.17 3.98
C SER A 121 -18.24 -10.50 3.38
N ASP A 122 -19.19 -11.41 3.18
CA ASP A 122 -18.94 -12.70 2.49
C ASP A 122 -18.95 -12.59 0.95
N ASP A 123 -19.38 -11.45 0.37
CA ASP A 123 -19.42 -11.20 -1.08
C ASP A 123 -18.75 -9.86 -1.44
N PHE A 124 -17.42 -9.91 -1.59
CA PHE A 124 -16.57 -8.74 -1.84
C PHE A 124 -16.76 -8.13 -3.23
N ASN A 125 -16.99 -8.97 -4.26
CA ASN A 125 -17.06 -8.50 -5.65
C ASN A 125 -18.39 -7.79 -5.95
N GLY A 126 -19.52 -8.30 -5.43
CA GLY A 126 -20.81 -7.62 -5.60
C GLY A 126 -20.81 -6.23 -4.94
N LYS A 127 -20.17 -6.09 -3.77
CA LYS A 127 -20.12 -4.82 -3.03
C LYS A 127 -19.15 -3.80 -3.59
N VAL A 128 -18.01 -4.23 -4.16
CA VAL A 128 -17.02 -3.28 -4.67
C VAL A 128 -17.56 -2.52 -5.89
N ASP A 129 -18.43 -3.15 -6.69
CA ASP A 129 -19.07 -2.51 -7.84
C ASP A 129 -19.97 -1.34 -7.45
N ASP A 130 -20.65 -1.41 -6.29
CA ASP A 130 -21.51 -0.34 -5.76
C ASP A 130 -20.75 0.96 -5.45
N PHE A 131 -19.43 0.87 -5.29
CA PHE A 131 -18.58 2.03 -5.00
C PHE A 131 -18.22 2.84 -6.24
N TYR A 132 -18.42 2.27 -7.43
CA TYR A 132 -18.13 2.92 -8.68
C TYR A 132 -19.33 3.74 -9.18
N PRO A 133 -19.08 4.94 -9.77
CA PRO A 133 -17.76 5.52 -10.08
C PRO A 133 -17.15 6.39 -8.97
N GLN A 134 -17.82 6.56 -7.81
CA GLN A 134 -17.45 7.56 -6.80
C GLN A 134 -16.05 7.34 -6.20
N ILE A 135 -15.67 6.08 -5.99
CA ILE A 135 -14.35 5.71 -5.45
C ILE A 135 -13.19 6.20 -6.34
N ILE A 136 -13.40 6.32 -7.66
CA ILE A 136 -12.40 6.82 -8.61
C ILE A 136 -12.03 8.27 -8.29
N GLU A 137 -13.02 9.10 -7.94
CA GLU A 137 -12.78 10.52 -7.67
C GLU A 137 -12.05 10.73 -6.34
N GLU A 138 -12.30 9.88 -5.35
CA GLU A 138 -11.52 9.87 -4.10
C GLU A 138 -10.09 9.37 -4.36
N ALA A 139 -9.92 8.31 -5.16
CA ALA A 139 -8.60 7.79 -5.51
C ALA A 139 -7.73 8.81 -6.25
N LYS A 140 -8.31 9.49 -7.26
CA LYS A 140 -7.64 10.60 -7.97
C LYS A 140 -7.29 11.77 -7.05
N ARG A 141 -8.13 12.06 -6.05
CA ARG A 141 -7.87 13.15 -5.10
C ARG A 141 -6.67 12.83 -4.21
N VAL A 142 -6.58 11.61 -3.70
CA VAL A 142 -5.40 11.18 -2.93
C VAL A 142 -4.15 11.21 -3.81
N MET A 143 -4.24 10.73 -5.06
CA MET A 143 -3.14 10.82 -6.02
C MET A 143 -2.65 12.27 -6.20
N LEU A 144 -3.59 13.21 -6.38
CA LEU A 144 -3.27 14.63 -6.50
C LEU A 144 -2.57 15.19 -5.24
N TRP A 145 -2.96 14.73 -4.04
CA TRP A 145 -2.28 15.16 -2.82
C TRP A 145 -0.83 14.70 -2.76
N LEU A 146 -0.55 13.48 -3.23
CA LEU A 146 0.81 12.95 -3.33
C LEU A 146 1.61 13.71 -4.41
N ASP A 147 1.01 13.94 -5.59
CA ASP A 147 1.68 14.63 -6.71
C ASP A 147 1.99 16.10 -6.43
N SER A 148 1.12 16.78 -5.67
CA SER A 148 1.30 18.18 -5.30
C SER A 148 2.18 18.38 -4.06
N GLY A 149 2.66 17.31 -3.43
CA GLY A 149 3.41 17.39 -2.17
C GLY A 149 2.58 17.86 -0.97
N LYS A 150 1.25 17.81 -1.08
CA LYS A 150 0.36 18.05 0.06
C LYS A 150 0.44 16.92 1.08
N ILE A 151 0.66 15.71 0.61
CA ILE A 151 1.09 14.57 1.41
C ILE A 151 2.50 14.20 0.98
N VAL A 152 3.42 14.13 1.93
CA VAL A 152 4.79 13.69 1.70
C VAL A 152 5.12 12.58 2.68
N ILE A 153 5.28 11.36 2.19
CA ILE A 153 5.60 10.20 3.03
C ILE A 153 7.10 10.23 3.36
N THR A 154 7.43 10.32 4.64
CA THR A 154 8.81 10.45 5.12
C THR A 154 9.40 9.13 5.60
N GLY A 155 8.55 8.11 5.82
CA GLY A 155 8.99 6.77 6.21
C GLY A 155 8.84 6.54 7.71
N HIS A 156 9.81 5.93 8.37
CA HIS A 156 9.72 5.62 9.80
C HIS A 156 11.05 5.93 10.47
N SER A 157 11.05 6.77 11.51
CA SER A 157 12.25 7.14 12.26
C SER A 157 12.72 6.05 13.23
N GLY A 158 11.91 5.01 13.46
CA GLY A 158 12.22 3.90 14.37
C GLY A 158 11.79 4.14 15.83
N GLU A 159 11.25 5.31 16.16
CA GLU A 159 10.86 5.67 17.54
C GLU A 159 9.37 5.45 17.85
N TYR A 160 8.50 5.46 16.84
CA TYR A 160 7.05 5.37 17.01
C TYR A 160 6.46 4.37 16.03
N HIS A 161 5.61 3.44 16.48
CA HIS A 161 5.08 2.29 15.70
C HIS A 161 4.21 2.61 14.44
N GLY A 162 4.30 3.80 13.85
CA GLY A 162 3.57 4.18 12.64
C GLY A 162 4.48 4.78 11.57
N VAL A 163 4.01 4.78 10.33
CA VAL A 163 4.69 5.48 9.23
C VAL A 163 4.46 6.98 9.37
N GLU A 164 5.53 7.75 9.32
CA GLU A 164 5.53 9.20 9.30
C GLU A 164 5.27 9.75 7.90
N TYR A 165 4.45 10.79 7.86
CA TYR A 165 4.23 11.61 6.68
C TYR A 165 3.89 13.04 7.11
N ASN A 166 4.21 13.99 6.25
CA ASN A 166 3.80 15.38 6.41
C ASN A 166 2.48 15.62 5.70
N ASP A 167 1.52 16.21 6.40
CA ASP A 167 0.19 16.57 5.87
C ASP A 167 0.00 18.10 5.80
N ASN A 168 0.36 18.64 4.65
CA ASN A 168 0.28 20.05 4.29
C ASN A 168 -1.08 20.44 3.67
N ARG A 169 -2.08 19.55 3.68
CA ARG A 169 -3.44 19.89 3.23
C ARG A 169 -4.03 21.00 4.12
N SER A 170 -4.86 21.85 3.54
CA SER A 170 -5.62 22.83 4.33
C SER A 170 -6.65 22.14 5.23
N ALA A 171 -7.10 22.80 6.30
CA ALA A 171 -8.11 22.24 7.22
C ALA A 171 -9.39 21.79 6.47
N LYS A 172 -9.81 22.56 5.45
CA LYS A 172 -10.95 22.22 4.59
C LYS A 172 -10.74 20.94 3.78
N GLU A 173 -9.52 20.69 3.31
CA GLU A 173 -9.17 19.48 2.55
C GLU A 173 -9.03 18.24 3.44
N LYS A 174 -8.81 18.43 4.74
CA LYS A 174 -8.80 17.35 5.74
C LYS A 174 -10.20 16.94 6.18
N GLU A 175 -11.25 17.70 5.84
CA GLU A 175 -12.62 17.30 6.15
C GLU A 175 -13.01 16.01 5.40
N PRO A 176 -13.50 14.98 6.10
CA PRO A 176 -13.93 13.74 5.47
C PRO A 176 -15.09 13.97 4.49
N THR A 177 -15.02 13.33 3.32
CA THR A 177 -16.08 13.37 2.29
C THR A 177 -16.84 12.05 2.20
N GLY A 178 -16.24 10.92 2.62
CA GLY A 178 -16.85 9.58 2.54
C GLY A 178 -18.12 9.43 3.39
N TYR A 179 -18.11 9.92 4.64
CA TYR A 179 -19.25 9.82 5.58
C TYR A 179 -20.52 10.57 5.13
N LYS A 180 -20.41 11.47 4.15
CA LYS A 180 -21.57 12.20 3.60
C LYS A 180 -22.39 11.35 2.61
N ILE A 181 -21.88 10.19 2.18
CA ILE A 181 -22.58 9.28 1.26
C ILE A 181 -23.56 8.37 2.03
N GLN A 182 -23.17 7.79 3.16
CA GLN A 182 -24.06 6.93 3.97
C GLN A 182 -25.30 7.65 4.51
N LYS A 183 -25.20 8.92 4.90
CA LYS A 183 -26.37 9.69 5.37
C LYS A 183 -27.44 9.94 4.29
N LYS A 184 -27.07 9.89 3.01
CA LYS A 184 -28.04 10.03 1.90
C LYS A 184 -28.82 8.74 1.64
N SER A 185 -28.23 7.58 1.94
CA SER A 185 -28.88 6.26 1.79
C SER A 185 -29.95 6.03 2.85
N ASP A 186 -29.73 6.51 4.08
CA ASP A 186 -30.65 6.34 5.21
C ASP A 186 -31.81 7.35 5.22
N SER A 187 -31.75 8.39 4.39
CA SER A 187 -32.79 9.43 4.29
C SER A 187 -33.85 9.16 3.21
N ILE A 188 -33.76 8.01 2.51
CA ILE A 188 -34.77 7.54 1.55
C ILE A 188 -35.28 6.16 1.98
N ARG A 189 -35.87 6.08 3.16
CA ARG A 189 -36.83 5.02 3.52
C ARG A 189 -38.01 5.69 4.22
N PHE A 190 -39.01 6.04 3.42
CA PHE A 190 -40.37 6.33 3.89
C PHE A 190 -41.19 5.04 3.85
#